data_AF-A0A1V6E0Z2-F1
#
_entry.id   AF-A0A1V6E0Z2-F1
#
_cell.length_a   1.000
_cell.length_b   1.000
_cell.length_c   1.000
_cell.angle_alpha   90.00
_cell.angle_beta   90.00
_cell.angle_gamma   90.00
#
_symmetry.space_group_name_H-M   'P 1'
#
loop_
_entity.id
_entity.type
_entity.pdbx_description
1 polymer ?
#
loop_
_entity_poly.entity_id
_entity_poly.type
_entity_poly.pdbx_seq_one_letter_code
_entity_poly.pdbx_strand_id
1 'polypeptide(L)'
;MLSQKMIDRINLQINREMYSAYLYLAMSAKMKELGYTGVGKWLTAQYHEEMFHAIKFAEYLHDQNAEVSYTKIDRPEFKEKEIKPLFQHVLAHEESVTASIREIMELAIAEKDYATQILAQWYIDEQVEEEKNAIEIIQKIDLLGNSPQGLYLLDAELGRRESSVPLDFNKI
;
A
#
# COMPACT_ATOMS: atom_id res chain seq x y z
N MET A 1 3.35 -23.62 -14.54
CA MET A 1 2.64 -24.08 -13.33
C MET A 1 3.45 -23.57 -12.15
N LEU A 2 2.83 -22.79 -11.27
CA LEU A 2 3.51 -22.18 -10.13
C LEU A 2 4.05 -23.26 -9.19
N SER A 3 5.23 -23.04 -8.63
CA SER A 3 5.73 -23.87 -7.53
C SER A 3 4.92 -23.60 -6.27
N GLN A 4 4.83 -24.57 -5.36
CA GLN A 4 4.17 -24.34 -4.06
C GLN A 4 4.82 -23.18 -3.31
N LYS A 5 6.15 -23.04 -3.42
CA LYS A 5 6.89 -21.94 -2.79
C LYS A 5 6.46 -20.57 -3.33
N MET A 6 6.22 -20.46 -4.64
CA MET A 6 5.72 -19.23 -5.24
C MET A 6 4.28 -18.94 -4.82
N ILE A 7 3.41 -19.96 -4.80
CA ILE A 7 2.02 -19.84 -4.34
C ILE A 7 1.97 -19.35 -2.89
N ASP A 8 2.75 -19.95 -1.99
CA ASP A 8 2.82 -19.56 -0.59
C ASP A 8 3.32 -18.11 -0.44
N ARG A 9 4.28 -17.71 -1.29
CA ARG A 9 4.82 -16.36 -1.27
C ARG A 9 3.81 -15.32 -1.73
N ILE A 10 3.08 -15.59 -2.81
CA ILE A 10 2.04 -14.69 -3.31
C ILE A 10 0.89 -14.61 -2.30
N ASN A 11 0.45 -15.72 -1.70
CA ASN A 11 -0.56 -15.70 -0.65
C ASN A 11 -0.13 -14.89 0.58
N LEU A 12 1.15 -14.98 0.98
CA LEU A 12 1.69 -14.10 2.01
C LEU A 12 1.62 -12.62 1.60
N GLN A 13 1.92 -12.30 0.33
CA GLN A 13 1.82 -10.93 -0.18
C GLN A 13 0.38 -10.42 -0.20
N ILE A 14 -0.59 -11.23 -0.62
CA ILE A 14 -2.02 -10.88 -0.55
C ILE A 14 -2.38 -10.44 0.87
N ASN A 15 -1.95 -11.20 1.88
CA ASN A 15 -2.21 -10.85 3.27
C ASN A 15 -1.48 -9.57 3.73
N ARG A 16 -0.28 -9.30 3.19
CA ARG A 16 0.47 -8.05 3.44
C ARG A 16 -0.26 -6.85 2.85
N GLU A 17 -0.74 -6.90 1.61
CA GLU A 17 -1.50 -5.80 1.01
C GLU A 17 -2.82 -5.57 1.73
N MET A 18 -3.54 -6.63 2.13
CA MET A 18 -4.75 -6.48 2.93
C MET A 18 -4.46 -5.87 4.32
N TYR A 19 -3.29 -6.16 4.90
CA TYR A 19 -2.86 -5.49 6.13
C TYR A 19 -2.51 -4.02 5.87
N SER A 20 -1.79 -3.69 4.79
CA SER A 20 -1.51 -2.30 4.36
C SER A 20 -2.81 -1.50 4.23
N ALA A 21 -3.80 -2.07 3.54
CA ALA A 21 -5.13 -1.50 3.43
C ALA A 21 -5.73 -1.23 4.83
N TYR A 22 -5.73 -2.25 5.70
CA TYR A 22 -6.32 -2.12 7.02
C TYR A 22 -5.60 -1.07 7.90
N LEU A 23 -4.27 -1.00 7.80
CA LEU A 23 -3.44 0.03 8.44
C LEU A 23 -3.84 1.42 7.98
N TYR A 24 -3.93 1.66 6.68
CA TYR A 24 -4.29 2.96 6.13
C TYR A 24 -5.73 3.37 6.43
N LEU A 25 -6.66 2.42 6.47
CA LEU A 25 -8.02 2.70 6.93
C LEU A 25 -8.05 3.10 8.41
N ALA A 26 -7.27 2.44 9.27
CA ALA A 26 -7.17 2.77 10.68
C ALA A 26 -6.50 4.14 10.90
N MET A 27 -5.41 4.43 10.21
CA MET A 27 -4.75 5.74 10.20
C MET A 27 -5.70 6.83 9.70
N SER A 28 -6.46 6.57 8.64
CA SER A 28 -7.49 7.48 8.10
C SER A 28 -8.51 7.86 9.15
N ALA A 29 -9.07 6.87 9.86
CA ALA A 29 -10.01 7.11 10.94
C ALA A 29 -9.39 7.98 12.02
N LYS A 30 -8.15 7.70 12.41
CA LYS A 30 -7.46 8.47 13.45
C LYS A 30 -7.21 9.93 13.05
N MET A 31 -6.79 10.17 11.82
CA MET A 31 -6.53 11.53 11.34
C MET A 31 -7.82 12.35 11.24
N LYS A 32 -8.94 11.72 10.84
CA LYS A 32 -10.27 12.36 10.87
C LYS A 32 -10.71 12.73 12.28
N GLU A 33 -10.49 11.87 13.29
CA GLU A 33 -10.76 12.21 14.70
C GLU A 33 -9.99 13.44 15.18
N LEU A 34 -8.78 13.65 14.66
CA LEU A 34 -7.91 14.77 15.01
C LEU A 34 -8.21 16.04 14.19
N GLY A 35 -9.17 15.99 13.26
CA GLY A 35 -9.57 17.12 12.42
C GLY A 35 -8.85 17.22 11.07
N TYR A 36 -7.91 16.31 10.77
CA TYR A 36 -7.17 16.25 9.51
C TYR A 36 -7.95 15.46 8.46
N THR A 37 -9.05 16.04 7.98
CA THR A 37 -9.99 15.37 7.07
C THR A 37 -9.39 15.07 5.70
N GLY A 38 -8.49 15.92 5.21
CA GLY A 38 -7.83 15.73 3.92
C GLY A 38 -6.77 14.63 3.94
N VAL A 39 -5.93 14.59 4.99
CA VAL A 39 -5.03 13.44 5.25
C VAL A 39 -5.86 12.15 5.38
N GLY A 40 -6.97 12.23 6.12
CA GLY A 40 -7.90 11.12 6.25
C GLY A 40 -8.42 10.62 4.90
N LYS A 41 -8.80 11.52 3.98
CA LYS A 41 -9.24 11.14 2.63
C LYS A 41 -8.11 10.52 1.82
N TRP A 42 -6.90 11.10 1.86
CA TRP A 42 -5.73 10.55 1.18
C TRP A 42 -5.45 9.10 1.60
N LEU A 43 -5.51 8.80 2.90
CA LEU A 43 -5.33 7.44 3.44
C LEU A 43 -6.49 6.50 3.07
N THR A 44 -7.71 7.02 2.87
CA THR A 44 -8.82 6.21 2.34
C THR A 44 -8.58 5.85 0.87
N ALA A 45 -8.02 6.77 0.07
CA ALA A 45 -7.60 6.43 -1.30
C ALA A 45 -6.52 5.34 -1.29
N GLN A 46 -5.51 5.46 -0.42
CA GLN A 46 -4.49 4.43 -0.25
C GLN A 46 -5.10 3.06 0.14
N TYR A 47 -6.06 3.03 1.06
CA TYR A 47 -6.79 1.78 1.37
C TYR A 47 -7.39 1.11 0.13
N HIS A 48 -7.98 1.88 -0.79
CA HIS A 48 -8.55 1.33 -2.01
C HIS A 48 -7.47 0.77 -2.95
N GLU A 49 -6.34 1.47 -3.06
CA GLU A 49 -5.17 1.06 -3.85
C GLU A 49 -4.59 -0.25 -3.32
N GLU A 50 -4.37 -0.37 -2.00
CA GLU A 50 -3.88 -1.63 -1.40
C GLU A 50 -4.85 -2.81 -1.53
N MET A 51 -6.16 -2.55 -1.45
CA MET A 51 -7.14 -3.62 -1.72
C MET A 51 -7.11 -4.06 -3.18
N PHE A 52 -6.90 -3.14 -4.12
CA PHE A 52 -6.69 -3.48 -5.52
C PHE A 52 -5.42 -4.31 -5.71
N HIS A 53 -4.32 -3.97 -5.03
CA HIS A 53 -3.07 -4.76 -5.01
C HIS A 53 -3.32 -6.20 -4.53
N ALA A 54 -3.99 -6.36 -3.39
CA ALA A 54 -4.34 -7.67 -2.86
C ALA A 54 -5.14 -8.52 -3.87
N ILE A 55 -6.16 -7.93 -4.48
CA ILE A 55 -7.06 -8.63 -5.41
C ILE A 55 -6.34 -8.98 -6.70
N LYS A 56 -5.49 -8.09 -7.22
CA LYS A 56 -4.69 -8.36 -8.43
C LYS A 56 -3.77 -9.58 -8.24
N PHE A 57 -3.17 -9.77 -7.06
CA PHE A 57 -2.43 -11.01 -6.75
C PHE A 57 -3.34 -12.25 -6.67
N ALA A 58 -4.53 -12.12 -6.06
CA ALA A 58 -5.48 -13.22 -5.96
C ALA A 58 -5.97 -13.68 -7.34
N GLU A 59 -6.34 -12.75 -8.21
CA GLU A 59 -6.74 -13.05 -9.59
C GLU A 59 -5.60 -13.70 -10.38
N TYR A 60 -4.36 -13.24 -10.20
CA TYR A 60 -3.21 -13.89 -10.81
C TYR A 60 -3.06 -15.37 -10.40
N LEU A 61 -3.25 -15.70 -9.11
CA LEU A 61 -3.23 -17.09 -8.66
C LEU A 61 -4.39 -17.89 -9.27
N HIS A 62 -5.60 -17.32 -9.33
CA HIS A 62 -6.74 -17.96 -9.98
C HIS A 62 -6.49 -18.25 -11.46
N ASP A 63 -5.93 -17.30 -12.20
CA ASP A 63 -5.55 -17.45 -13.62
C ASP A 63 -4.48 -18.52 -13.84
N GLN A 64 -3.63 -18.76 -12.83
CA GLN A 64 -2.64 -19.85 -12.83
C GLN A 64 -3.19 -21.18 -12.28
N ASN A 65 -4.50 -21.27 -12.01
CA ASN A 65 -5.16 -22.42 -11.39
C ASN A 65 -4.49 -22.83 -10.06
N ALA A 66 -4.10 -21.84 -9.26
CA ALA A 66 -3.52 -22.00 -7.93
C ALA A 66 -4.51 -21.58 -6.83
N GLU A 67 -4.33 -22.13 -5.64
CA GLU A 67 -5.18 -21.85 -4.48
C GLU A 67 -4.85 -20.49 -3.86
N VAL A 68 -5.88 -19.66 -3.66
CA VAL A 68 -5.81 -18.44 -2.87
C VAL A 68 -6.23 -18.76 -1.45
N SER A 69 -5.41 -18.36 -0.48
CA SER A 69 -5.67 -18.54 0.95
C SER A 69 -5.58 -17.21 1.67
N TYR A 70 -6.55 -16.96 2.55
CA TYR A 70 -6.60 -15.76 3.38
C TYR A 70 -6.30 -16.12 4.82
N THR A 71 -5.39 -15.37 5.44
CA THR A 71 -5.00 -15.59 6.83
C THR A 71 -5.54 -14.50 7.74
N LYS A 72 -5.30 -14.65 9.04
CA LYS A 72 -5.66 -13.62 10.01
C LYS A 72 -4.89 -12.33 9.69
N ILE A 73 -5.61 -11.22 9.58
CA ILE A 73 -5.04 -9.88 9.53
C ILE A 73 -4.96 -9.36 10.96
N ASP A 74 -3.76 -9.03 11.41
CA ASP A 74 -3.55 -8.48 12.75
C ASP A 74 -4.06 -7.04 12.86
N ARG A 75 -4.36 -6.63 14.09
CA ARG A 75 -4.80 -5.27 14.37
C ARG A 75 -3.65 -4.31 14.05
N PRO A 76 -3.89 -3.23 13.25
CA PRO A 76 -2.87 -2.23 12.99
C PRO A 76 -2.40 -1.54 14.27
N GLU A 77 -1.09 -1.42 14.42
CA GLU A 77 -0.46 -0.74 15.55
C GLU A 77 0.24 0.54 15.09
N PHE A 78 -0.26 1.69 15.56
CA PHE A 78 0.34 3.00 15.30
C PHE A 78 -0.08 3.95 16.44
N LYS A 79 0.73 4.97 16.71
CA LYS A 79 0.52 5.91 17.85
C LYS A 79 0.58 7.38 17.43
N GLU A 80 0.92 7.62 16.18
CA GLU A 80 1.17 8.93 15.62
C GLU A 80 -0.12 9.76 15.63
N LYS A 81 0.02 11.02 16.06
CA LYS A 81 -1.05 12.03 16.04
C LYS A 81 -0.67 13.25 15.20
N GLU A 82 0.59 13.32 14.79
CA GLU A 82 1.15 14.39 13.99
C GLU A 82 1.35 13.88 12.57
N ILE A 83 1.13 14.76 11.59
CA ILE A 83 1.16 14.40 10.16
C ILE A 83 2.53 13.85 9.76
N LYS A 84 3.64 14.49 10.18
CA LYS A 84 4.98 14.06 9.76
C LYS A 84 5.36 12.67 10.27
N PRO A 85 5.27 12.36 11.59
CA PRO A 85 5.49 11.01 12.08
C PRO A 85 4.59 9.96 11.40
N LEU A 86 3.34 10.30 11.10
CA LEU A 86 2.43 9.40 10.39
C LEU A 86 2.97 9.02 9.00
N PHE A 87 3.36 10.01 8.19
CA PHE A 87 3.90 9.73 6.85
C PHE A 87 5.30 9.07 6.88
N GLN A 88 6.08 9.28 7.94
CA GLN A 88 7.31 8.51 8.16
C GLN A 88 7.01 7.04 8.44
N HIS A 89 5.92 6.74 9.17
CA HIS A 89 5.45 5.37 9.36
C HIS A 89 4.95 4.78 8.03
N VAL A 90 4.16 5.53 7.26
CA VAL A 90 3.73 5.11 5.91
C VAL A 90 4.95 4.74 5.04
N LEU A 91 5.96 5.62 4.97
CA LEU A 91 7.17 5.35 4.18
C LEU A 91 7.89 4.08 4.65
N ALA A 92 8.10 3.91 5.96
CA ALA A 92 8.77 2.73 6.49
C ALA A 92 7.97 1.44 6.24
N HIS A 93 6.64 1.52 6.24
CA HIS A 93 5.77 0.41 5.88
C HIS A 93 5.90 0.08 4.39
N GLU A 94 5.86 1.08 3.51
CA GLU A 94 6.03 0.92 2.06
C GLU A 94 7.40 0.32 1.69
N GLU A 95 8.48 0.78 2.32
CA GLU A 95 9.81 0.18 2.12
C GLU A 95 9.83 -1.33 2.47
N SER A 96 9.03 -1.75 3.46
CA SER A 96 8.88 -3.16 3.84
C SER A 96 8.05 -3.96 2.83
N VAL A 97 7.03 -3.34 2.22
CA VAL A 97 6.23 -3.93 1.13
C VAL A 97 7.12 -4.08 -0.10
N THR A 98 7.88 -3.05 -0.49
CA THR A 98 8.86 -3.09 -1.58
C THR A 98 9.88 -4.22 -1.41
N ALA A 99 10.43 -4.38 -0.21
CA ALA A 99 11.34 -5.49 0.09
C ALA A 99 10.66 -6.84 -0.16
N SER A 100 9.40 -7.01 0.27
CA SER A 100 8.63 -8.23 0.04
C SER A 100 8.40 -8.53 -1.44
N ILE A 101 8.04 -7.51 -2.24
CA ILE A 101 7.86 -7.63 -3.69
C ILE A 101 9.16 -8.04 -4.38
N ARG A 102 10.29 -7.49 -3.96
CA ARG A 102 11.61 -7.89 -4.49
C ARG A 102 11.90 -9.36 -4.24
N GLU A 103 11.52 -9.90 -3.08
CA GLU A 103 11.70 -11.33 -2.82
C GLU A 103 10.82 -12.21 -3.75
N ILE A 104 9.63 -11.75 -4.17
CA ILE A 104 8.82 -12.43 -5.20
C ILE A 104 9.56 -12.43 -6.54
N MET A 105 10.05 -11.26 -6.96
CA MET A 105 10.80 -11.11 -8.21
C MET A 105 12.06 -12.00 -8.22
N GLU A 106 12.84 -12.00 -7.14
CA GLU A 106 14.03 -12.85 -7.01
C GLU A 106 13.70 -14.33 -7.11
N LEU A 107 12.61 -14.77 -6.45
CA LEU A 107 12.15 -16.16 -6.55
C LEU A 107 11.71 -16.49 -7.98
N ALA A 108 11.00 -15.58 -8.63
CA ALA A 108 10.52 -15.77 -10.01
C ALA A 108 11.69 -15.85 -11.01
N ILE A 109 12.76 -15.08 -10.78
CA ILE A 109 14.01 -15.19 -11.55
C ILE A 109 14.68 -16.54 -11.31
N ALA A 110 14.82 -16.96 -10.05
CA ALA A 110 15.48 -18.21 -9.69
C ALA A 110 14.76 -19.44 -10.26
N GLU A 111 13.42 -19.41 -10.28
CA GLU A 111 12.59 -20.49 -10.81
C GLU A 111 12.37 -20.39 -12.33
N LYS A 112 12.89 -19.35 -12.99
CA LYS A 112 12.63 -19.02 -14.41
C LYS A 112 11.13 -18.88 -14.70
N ASP A 113 10.38 -18.39 -13.72
CA ASP A 113 8.96 -18.10 -13.84
C ASP A 113 8.76 -16.72 -14.46
N TYR A 114 8.75 -16.68 -15.79
CA TYR A 114 8.61 -15.43 -16.53
C TYR A 114 7.25 -14.75 -16.33
N ALA A 115 6.19 -15.52 -16.06
CA ALA A 115 4.86 -14.95 -15.85
C ALA A 115 4.83 -14.18 -14.52
N THR A 116 5.36 -14.78 -13.45
CA THR A 116 5.45 -14.08 -12.15
C THR A 116 6.44 -12.92 -12.20
N GLN A 117 7.51 -12.99 -13.00
CA GLN A 117 8.40 -11.84 -13.21
C GLN A 117 7.64 -10.64 -13.79
N ILE A 118 6.78 -10.84 -14.80
CA ILE A 118 5.99 -9.76 -15.41
C ILE A 118 5.00 -9.18 -14.39
N LEU A 119 4.34 -10.04 -13.60
CA LEU A 119 3.48 -9.58 -12.51
C LEU A 119 4.26 -8.74 -11.51
N ALA A 120 5.38 -9.25 -11.00
CA ALA A 120 6.19 -8.58 -9.99
C ALA A 120 6.78 -7.27 -10.51
N GLN A 121 7.09 -7.15 -11.81
CA GLN A 121 7.54 -5.89 -12.41
C GLN A 121 6.51 -4.78 -12.24
N TRP A 122 5.22 -5.08 -12.45
CA TRP A 122 4.15 -4.09 -12.24
C TRP A 122 4.16 -3.55 -10.81
N TYR A 123 4.30 -4.43 -9.81
CA TYR A 123 4.38 -4.02 -8.40
C TYR A 123 5.67 -3.27 -8.08
N ILE A 124 6.80 -3.61 -8.72
CA ILE A 124 8.05 -2.86 -8.54
C ILE A 124 7.88 -1.42 -9.05
N ASP A 125 7.27 -1.25 -10.21
CA ASP A 125 7.02 0.07 -10.78
C ASP A 125 6.03 0.87 -9.90
N GLU A 126 4.99 0.21 -9.37
CA GLU A 126 4.02 0.82 -8.44
C GLU A 126 4.68 1.27 -7.14
N GLN A 127 5.47 0.40 -6.48
CA GLN A 127 6.14 0.71 -5.23
C GLN A 127 7.13 1.89 -5.34
N VAL A 128 7.71 2.14 -6.53
CA VAL A 128 8.54 3.33 -6.77
C VAL A 128 7.71 4.60 -6.65
N GLU A 129 6.47 4.60 -7.14
CA GLU A 129 5.56 5.73 -7.00
C GLU A 129 4.98 5.85 -5.58
N GLU A 130 4.70 4.72 -4.89
CA GLU A 130 4.25 4.71 -3.49
C GLU A 130 5.27 5.35 -2.53
N GLU A 131 6.53 4.88 -2.57
CA GLU A 131 7.60 5.45 -1.75
C GLU A 131 7.82 6.94 -2.08
N LYS A 132 7.82 7.29 -3.37
CA LYS A 132 7.96 8.69 -3.82
C LYS A 132 6.84 9.57 -3.29
N ASN A 133 5.58 9.12 -3.34
CA ASN A 133 4.44 9.86 -2.82
C ASN A 133 4.61 10.15 -1.31
N ALA A 134 5.01 9.16 -0.53
CA ALA A 134 5.25 9.34 0.90
C ALA A 134 6.42 10.31 1.17
N ILE A 135 7.53 10.17 0.42
CA ILE A 135 8.71 11.04 0.53
C ILE A 135 8.34 12.50 0.20
N GLU A 136 7.62 12.74 -0.91
CA GLU A 136 7.24 14.08 -1.33
C GLU A 136 6.37 14.78 -0.27
N ILE A 137 5.47 14.04 0.38
CA ILE A 137 4.64 14.58 1.47
C ILE A 137 5.51 14.96 2.67
N ILE A 138 6.46 14.11 3.07
CA ILE A 138 7.41 14.43 4.15
C ILE A 138 8.22 15.68 3.81
N GLN A 139 8.73 15.79 2.58
CA GLN A 139 9.48 16.95 2.10
C GLN A 139 8.63 18.24 2.09
N LYS A 140 7.35 18.15 1.70
CA LYS A 140 6.42 19.29 1.78
C LYS A 140 6.21 19.75 3.22
N ILE A 141 6.10 18.84 4.18
CA ILE A 141 6.00 19.20 5.60
C ILE A 141 7.28 19.91 6.06
N ASP A 142 8.46 19.41 5.63
CA ASP A 142 9.73 20.04 5.96
C ASP A 142 9.89 21.44 5.37
N LEU A 143 9.34 21.69 4.18
CA LEU A 143 9.33 22.99 3.54
C LEU A 143 8.38 23.98 4.22
N LEU A 144 7.15 23.55 4.53
CA LEU A 144 6.11 24.40 5.13
C LEU A 144 6.34 24.65 6.63
N GLY A 145 7.12 23.78 7.28
CA GLY A 145 7.31 23.74 8.72
C GLY A 145 6.04 23.33 9.49
N ASN A 146 6.19 23.09 10.79
CA ASN A 146 5.08 22.69 11.68
C ASN A 146 4.18 23.86 12.10
N SER A 147 3.95 24.84 11.22
CA SER A 147 2.99 25.92 11.50
C SER A 147 1.54 25.44 11.31
N PRO A 148 0.58 25.91 12.13
CA PRO A 148 -0.84 25.55 11.94
C PRO A 148 -1.35 25.86 10.52
N GLN A 149 -0.89 26.96 9.91
CA GLN A 149 -1.24 27.36 8.55
C GLN A 149 -0.65 26.38 7.52
N GLY A 150 0.60 25.96 7.68
CA GLY A 150 1.24 24.97 6.82
C GLY A 150 0.53 23.62 6.86
N LEU A 151 0.21 23.14 8.06
CA LEU A 151 -0.53 21.88 8.24
C LEU A 151 -1.95 21.94 7.66
N TYR A 152 -2.64 23.08 7.79
CA TYR A 152 -3.95 23.28 7.18
C TYR A 152 -3.89 23.27 5.64
N LEU A 153 -2.90 23.94 5.05
CA LEU A 153 -2.70 23.95 3.60
C LEU A 153 -2.39 22.55 3.07
N LEU A 154 -1.53 21.80 3.77
CA LEU A 154 -1.20 20.43 3.42
C LEU A 154 -2.43 19.51 3.51
N ASP A 155 -3.22 19.59 4.59
CA ASP A 155 -4.46 18.81 4.72
C ASP A 155 -5.41 19.11 3.54
N ALA A 156 -5.62 20.38 3.21
CA ALA A 156 -6.46 20.78 2.09
C ALA A 156 -5.94 20.30 0.73
N GLU A 157 -4.62 20.22 0.53
CA GLU A 157 -4.00 19.67 -0.67
C GLU A 157 -4.23 18.15 -0.76
N LEU A 158 -3.93 17.41 0.30
CA LEU A 158 -4.07 15.94 0.34
C LEU A 158 -5.53 15.51 0.19
N GLY A 159 -6.49 16.32 0.66
CA GLY A 159 -7.92 16.09 0.46
C GLY A 159 -8.40 16.16 -1.00
N ARG A 160 -7.52 16.54 -1.94
CA ARG A 160 -7.83 16.51 -3.38
C ARG A 160 -7.46 15.19 -4.05
N ARG A 161 -6.77 14.27 -3.36
CA ARG A 161 -6.49 12.95 -3.91
C ARG A 161 -7.81 12.22 -4.18
N GLU A 162 -7.92 11.66 -5.37
CA GLU A 162 -8.94 10.71 -5.75
C GLU A 162 -8.28 9.33 -5.89
N SER A 163 -9.08 8.26 -5.82
CA SER A 163 -8.58 6.90 -6.05
C SER A 163 -7.97 6.78 -7.44
N SER A 164 -6.74 6.26 -7.54
CA SER A 164 -6.12 5.94 -8.82
C SER A 164 -6.64 4.62 -9.42
N VAL A 165 -7.22 3.76 -8.58
CA VAL A 165 -7.73 2.43 -8.94
C VAL A 165 -9.25 2.35 -9.03
N PRO A 166 -9.81 1.36 -9.76
CA PRO A 166 -11.24 1.06 -9.75
C PRO A 166 -11.74 0.68 -8.34
N LEU A 167 -12.87 1.24 -7.93
CA LEU A 167 -13.52 0.92 -6.65
C LEU A 167 -14.49 -0.26 -6.74
N ASP A 168 -14.85 -0.67 -7.96
CA ASP A 168 -15.67 -1.84 -8.24
C ASP A 168 -14.75 -3.01 -8.59
N PHE A 169 -14.42 -3.80 -7.57
CA PHE A 169 -13.45 -4.88 -7.71
C PHE A 169 -13.92 -6.06 -8.57
N ASN A 170 -15.18 -6.10 -8.98
CA ASN A 170 -15.66 -7.09 -9.95
C ASN A 170 -15.18 -6.82 -11.39
N LYS A 171 -14.41 -5.75 -11.59
CA LYS A 171 -13.89 -5.30 -12.89
C LYS A 171 -12.35 -5.31 -12.97
N ILE A 172 -11.69 -5.90 -11.96
CA ILE A 172 -10.25 -6.12 -11.95
C ILE A 172 -9.92 -7.29 -12.89
#